data_AF-A0A9P5ZZ59-F1
#
_entry.id   AF-A0A9P5ZZ59-F1
#
_cell.length_a   1.000
_cell.length_b   1.000
_cell.length_c   1.000
_cell.angle_alpha   90.00
_cell.angle_beta   90.00
_cell.angle_gamma   90.00
#
_symmetry.space_group_name_H-M   'P 1'
#
loop_
_entity.id
_entity.type
_entity.pdbx_description
1 polymer ?
#
loop_
_entity_poly.entity_id
_entity_poly.type
_entity_poly.pdbx_seq_one_letter_code
_entity_poly.pdbx_strand_id
1 'polypeptide(L)'
;MKLVQDPWLAPHFEWNAKHLFKYNGESWVRFYDELVTGDLWWEIQVNNYNHLLAMGGKPLLLIVYADKTRLSTFGTAKGYPVIARVGNLIVNLHNSDGPGGGFMIGWLPAMEEPASETHK
;
A
#
# COMPACT_ATOMS: atom_id res chain seq x y z
N MET A 1 3.86 -6.62 14.10
CA MET A 1 4.45 -7.97 14.09
C MET A 1 3.41 -9.10 14.16
N LYS A 2 2.28 -8.93 14.88
CA LYS A 2 1.18 -9.93 14.90
C LYS A 2 0.63 -10.31 13.51
N LEU A 3 0.45 -9.35 12.60
CA LEU A 3 -0.10 -9.61 11.26
C LEU A 3 0.80 -10.52 10.39
N VAL A 4 2.12 -10.30 10.46
CA VAL A 4 3.13 -11.11 9.74
C VAL A 4 3.24 -12.52 10.32
N GLN A 5 2.97 -12.66 11.62
CA GLN A 5 3.01 -13.94 12.33
C GLN A 5 1.65 -14.64 12.39
N ASP A 6 0.60 -14.04 11.83
CA ASP A 6 -0.74 -14.62 11.82
C ASP A 6 -0.73 -15.88 10.95
N PRO A 7 -1.07 -17.07 11.48
CA PRO A 7 -0.99 -18.31 10.72
C PRO A 7 -1.85 -18.35 9.46
N TRP A 8 -2.93 -17.56 9.42
CA TRP A 8 -3.83 -17.47 8.27
C TRP A 8 -3.33 -16.50 7.21
N LEU A 9 -2.59 -15.46 7.61
CA LEU A 9 -2.10 -14.44 6.68
C LEU A 9 -0.67 -14.70 6.21
N ALA A 10 0.20 -15.22 7.10
CA ALA A 10 1.62 -15.43 6.84
C ALA A 10 1.94 -16.19 5.53
N PRO A 11 1.18 -17.25 5.14
CA PRO A 11 1.42 -17.95 3.89
C PRO A 11 1.18 -17.10 2.63
N HIS A 12 0.44 -16.01 2.75
CA HIS A 12 0.05 -15.14 1.64
C HIS A 12 0.91 -13.86 1.55
N PHE A 13 1.99 -13.79 2.32
CA PHE A 13 2.95 -12.71 2.18
C PHE A 13 3.95 -12.99 1.05
N GLU A 14 4.09 -12.01 0.18
CA GLU A 14 5.11 -11.93 -0.84
C GLU A 14 6.23 -11.01 -0.35
N TRP A 15 7.41 -11.60 -0.15
CA TRP A 15 8.58 -10.90 0.41
C TRP A 15 9.61 -10.51 -0.63
N ASN A 16 9.58 -11.16 -1.80
CA ASN A 16 10.61 -11.02 -2.81
C ASN A 16 10.12 -10.20 -3.98
N ALA A 17 10.96 -9.27 -4.43
CA ALA A 17 10.84 -8.60 -5.71
C ALA A 17 10.71 -9.63 -6.85
N LYS A 18 9.84 -9.35 -7.81
CA LYS A 18 9.68 -10.19 -9.01
C LYS A 18 9.61 -9.33 -10.26
N HIS A 19 10.41 -9.68 -11.27
CA HIS A 19 10.17 -9.19 -12.62
C HIS A 19 9.39 -10.23 -13.41
N LEU A 20 8.17 -9.86 -13.79
CA LEU A 20 7.31 -10.65 -14.65
C LEU A 20 7.41 -10.17 -16.10
N PHE A 21 7.43 -11.13 -17.01
CA PHE A 21 7.48 -10.91 -18.45
C PHE A 21 6.41 -11.76 -19.14
N LYS A 22 5.83 -11.24 -20.21
CA LYS A 22 4.89 -11.96 -21.07
C LYS A 22 5.36 -11.88 -22.51
N TYR A 23 5.28 -12.98 -23.24
CA TYR A 23 5.56 -12.96 -24.68
C TYR A 23 4.36 -12.40 -25.45
N ASN A 24 4.59 -11.39 -26.28
CA ASN A 24 3.53 -10.72 -27.04
C ASN A 24 3.40 -11.21 -28.50
N GLY A 25 4.14 -12.25 -28.90
CA GLY A 25 4.21 -12.75 -30.28
C GLY A 25 5.48 -12.32 -31.02
N GLU A 26 6.19 -11.30 -30.52
CA GLU A 26 7.46 -10.82 -31.10
C GLU A 26 8.58 -10.85 -30.05
N SER A 27 8.32 -10.31 -28.86
CA SER A 27 9.30 -10.17 -27.79
C SER A 27 8.69 -10.43 -26.41
N TRP A 28 9.57 -10.67 -25.44
CA TRP A 28 9.20 -10.71 -24.03
C TRP A 28 9.10 -9.28 -23.50
N VAL A 29 7.91 -8.88 -23.07
CA VAL A 29 7.64 -7.54 -22.55
C VAL A 29 7.44 -7.58 -21.04
N ARG A 30 7.99 -6.57 -20.35
CA ARG A 30 7.82 -6.37 -18.91
C ARG A 30 6.39 -5.95 -18.61
N PHE A 31 5.79 -6.46 -17.53
CA PHE A 31 4.51 -5.98 -17.03
C PHE A 31 4.45 -5.92 -15.50
N TYR A 32 3.60 -5.05 -14.97
CA TYR A 32 3.40 -4.85 -13.54
C TYR A 32 1.99 -5.32 -13.19
N ASP A 33 1.86 -6.03 -12.09
CA ASP A 33 0.59 -6.61 -11.62
C ASP A 33 0.35 -6.26 -10.15
N GLU A 34 1.37 -6.51 -9.33
CA GLU A 34 1.35 -6.30 -7.88
C GLU A 34 2.50 -5.39 -7.44
N LEU A 35 2.45 -4.88 -6.21
CA LEU A 35 3.51 -4.02 -5.66
C LEU A 35 4.89 -4.68 -5.65
N VAL A 36 4.95 -5.98 -5.38
CA VAL A 36 6.20 -6.77 -5.40
C VAL A 36 6.79 -6.90 -6.80
N THR A 37 6.01 -6.55 -7.83
CA THR A 37 6.48 -6.48 -9.21
C THR A 37 6.93 -5.08 -9.62
N GLY A 38 6.87 -4.07 -8.75
CA GLY A 38 7.35 -2.73 -9.05
C GLY A 38 8.87 -2.61 -9.06
N ASP A 39 9.40 -1.71 -9.89
CA ASP A 39 10.85 -1.48 -9.99
C ASP A 39 11.44 -0.95 -8.68
N LEU A 40 10.71 -0.09 -7.96
CA LEU A 40 11.13 0.40 -6.64
C LEU A 40 11.38 -0.75 -5.65
N TRP A 41 10.55 -1.80 -5.69
CA TRP A 41 10.75 -2.97 -4.82
C TRP A 41 12.05 -3.71 -5.19
N TRP A 42 12.29 -3.89 -6.48
CA TRP A 42 13.52 -4.47 -7.00
C TRP A 42 14.75 -3.66 -6.59
N GLU A 43 14.70 -2.34 -6.73
CA GLU A 43 15.78 -1.43 -6.34
C GLU A 43 16.09 -1.51 -4.84
N ILE A 44 15.06 -1.48 -3.99
CA ILE A 44 15.22 -1.59 -2.54
C ILE A 44 15.86 -2.94 -2.16
N GLN A 45 15.37 -4.04 -2.72
CA GLN A 45 15.76 -5.38 -2.29
C GLN A 45 17.02 -5.92 -2.97
N VAL A 46 17.15 -5.76 -4.28
CA VAL A 46 18.20 -6.38 -5.10
C VAL A 46 19.37 -5.43 -5.30
N ASN A 47 19.09 -4.17 -5.65
CA ASN A 47 20.15 -3.18 -5.84
C ASN A 47 20.66 -2.61 -4.51
N ASN A 48 20.06 -3.03 -3.39
CA ASN A 48 20.36 -2.56 -2.04
C ASN A 48 20.42 -1.02 -1.97
N TYR A 49 19.39 -0.39 -2.56
CA TYR A 49 19.29 1.06 -2.67
C TYR A 49 19.57 1.71 -1.32
N ASN A 50 20.54 2.63 -1.28
CA ASN A 50 20.97 3.37 -0.09
C ASN A 50 21.36 2.51 1.14
N HIS A 51 21.75 1.24 0.97
CA HIS A 51 22.04 0.31 2.09
C HIS A 51 20.88 0.20 3.09
N LEU A 52 19.65 0.40 2.64
CA LEU A 52 18.46 0.44 3.50
C LEU A 52 18.16 -0.91 4.16
N LEU A 53 18.67 -2.00 3.59
CA LEU A 53 18.45 -3.35 4.11
C LEU A 53 19.77 -3.98 4.55
N ALA A 54 19.74 -4.55 5.75
CA ALA A 54 20.78 -5.47 6.19
C ALA A 54 20.87 -6.67 5.23
N MET A 55 22.00 -7.38 5.26
CA MET A 55 22.18 -8.59 4.44
C MET A 55 21.03 -9.57 4.68
N GLY A 56 20.30 -9.91 3.61
CA GLY A 56 19.13 -10.81 3.68
C GLY A 56 17.83 -10.15 4.16
N GLY A 57 17.83 -8.85 4.46
CA GLY A 57 16.64 -8.09 4.84
C GLY A 57 15.56 -8.12 3.75
N LYS A 58 14.30 -8.12 4.17
CA LYS A 58 13.13 -8.03 3.28
C LYS A 58 12.30 -6.81 3.67
N PRO A 59 11.90 -5.96 2.72
CA PRO A 59 11.10 -4.81 3.04
C PRO A 59 9.65 -5.22 3.38
N LEU A 60 9.08 -4.56 4.39
CA LEU A 60 7.65 -4.60 4.70
C LEU A 60 7.03 -3.29 4.21
N LEU A 61 6.13 -3.37 3.24
CA LEU A 61 5.51 -2.19 2.64
C LEU A 61 4.20 -1.84 3.32
N LEU A 62 4.09 -0.57 3.67
CA LEU A 62 2.88 0.03 4.22
C LEU A 62 2.32 1.02 3.19
N ILE A 63 1.09 0.79 2.76
CA ILE A 63 0.32 1.73 1.96
C ILE A 63 -0.51 2.55 2.94
N VAL A 64 -0.33 3.87 2.97
CA VAL A 64 -1.08 4.77 3.84
C VAL A 64 -1.80 5.80 2.98
N TYR A 65 -3.11 5.89 3.13
CA TYR A 65 -3.93 6.88 2.42
C TYR A 65 -5.07 7.40 3.30
N ALA A 66 -5.51 8.62 3.03
CA ALA A 66 -6.73 9.19 3.60
C ALA A 66 -7.88 8.99 2.62
N ASP A 67 -8.98 8.39 3.07
CA ASP A 67 -10.15 8.16 2.22
C ASP A 67 -11.07 9.39 2.22
N LYS A 68 -10.93 10.26 1.22
CA LYS A 68 -11.77 11.46 1.09
C LYS A 68 -13.26 11.11 0.86
N THR A 69 -13.57 9.91 0.38
CA THR A 69 -14.95 9.49 0.10
C THR A 69 -15.73 9.14 1.37
N ARG A 70 -15.03 8.88 2.47
CA ARG A 70 -15.62 8.57 3.78
C ARG A 70 -15.36 9.73 4.73
N LEU A 71 -16.39 10.52 5.02
CA LEU A 71 -16.28 11.61 6.01
C LEU A 71 -16.77 11.14 7.37
N SER A 72 -15.92 11.21 8.40
CA SER A 72 -16.34 11.02 9.79
C SER A 72 -16.55 12.36 10.47
N THR A 73 -17.62 12.48 11.24
CA THR A 73 -17.96 13.68 12.02
C THR A 73 -17.86 13.39 13.52
N PHE A 74 -17.15 14.24 14.24
CA PHE A 74 -16.99 14.21 15.70
C PHE A 74 -17.38 15.57 16.26
N GLY A 75 -18.68 15.77 16.53
CA GLY A 75 -19.21 17.08 16.87
C GLY A 75 -19.04 18.05 15.69
N THR A 76 -18.26 19.11 15.89
CA THR A 76 -17.95 20.11 14.84
C THR A 76 -16.74 19.73 13.98
N ALA A 77 -15.93 18.76 14.41
CA ALA A 77 -14.76 18.34 13.66
C ALA A 77 -15.13 17.32 12.57
N LYS A 78 -14.52 17.47 11.40
CA LYS A 78 -14.62 16.54 10.26
C LYS A 78 -13.25 15.96 9.98
N GLY A 79 -13.20 14.67 9.64
CA GLY A 79 -11.96 14.01 9.27
C GLY A 79 -12.16 12.85 8.30
N TYR A 80 -11.20 12.69 7.41
CA TYR A 80 -11.11 11.53 6.52
C TYR A 80 -10.37 10.40 7.24
N PRO A 81 -10.88 9.17 7.26
CA PRO A 81 -10.17 8.07 7.90
C PRO A 81 -8.88 7.82 7.14
N VAL A 82 -7.79 7.69 7.89
CA VAL A 82 -6.49 7.29 7.38
C VAL A 82 -6.39 5.79 7.52
N ILE A 83 -6.22 5.11 6.40
CA ILE A 83 -6.14 3.66 6.30
C ILE A 83 -4.69 3.25 6.04
N ALA A 84 -4.21 2.26 6.78
CA ALA A 84 -2.97 1.56 6.49
C ALA A 84 -3.26 0.16 5.96
N ARG A 85 -2.47 -0.28 4.97
CA ARG A 85 -2.49 -1.63 4.41
C ARG A 85 -1.08 -2.18 4.31
N VAL A 86 -0.95 -3.50 4.38
CA VAL A 86 0.33 -4.18 4.17
C VAL A 86 0.42 -4.65 2.73
N GLY A 87 1.29 -4.01 1.95
CA GLY A 87 1.46 -4.26 0.51
C GLY A 87 2.11 -5.61 0.16
N ASN A 88 2.70 -6.29 1.15
CA ASN A 88 3.24 -7.64 0.97
C ASN A 88 2.16 -8.72 0.90
N LEU A 89 0.94 -8.45 1.38
CA LEU A 89 -0.15 -9.42 1.22
C LEU A 89 -0.65 -9.38 -0.21
N ILE A 90 -1.01 -10.54 -0.76
CA ILE A 90 -1.64 -10.64 -2.09
C ILE A 90 -2.86 -9.71 -2.23
N VAL A 91 -3.11 -9.17 -3.44
CA VAL A 91 -4.16 -8.19 -3.74
C VAL A 91 -5.52 -8.54 -3.13
N ASN A 92 -5.91 -9.81 -3.21
CA ASN A 92 -7.21 -10.27 -2.74
C ASN A 92 -7.38 -10.14 -1.22
N LEU A 93 -6.29 -10.23 -0.45
CA LEU A 93 -6.34 -10.13 1.00
C LEU A 93 -6.17 -8.67 1.46
N HIS A 94 -5.22 -7.92 0.90
CA HIS A 94 -4.98 -6.55 1.34
C HIS A 94 -6.09 -5.57 0.92
N ASN A 95 -6.90 -5.92 -0.09
CA ASN A 95 -8.09 -5.16 -0.49
C ASN A 95 -9.40 -5.74 0.09
N SER A 96 -9.33 -6.78 0.92
CA SER A 96 -10.52 -7.33 1.57
C SER A 96 -10.99 -6.47 2.75
N ASP A 97 -12.22 -6.69 3.19
CA ASP A 97 -12.74 -6.18 4.47
C ASP A 97 -12.40 -7.10 5.66
N GLY A 98 -11.58 -8.14 5.44
CA GLY A 98 -11.21 -9.15 6.43
C GLY A 98 -9.90 -8.85 7.17
N PRO A 99 -9.38 -9.81 7.96
CA PRO A 99 -8.19 -9.63 8.79
C PRO A 99 -6.91 -9.20 8.06
N GLY A 100 -6.79 -9.48 6.76
CA GLY A 100 -5.67 -9.07 5.91
C GLY A 100 -5.83 -7.69 5.26
N GLY A 101 -7.02 -7.09 5.39
CA GLY A 101 -7.41 -5.84 4.77
C GLY A 101 -6.79 -4.59 5.39
N GLY A 102 -7.33 -3.44 4.97
CA GLY A 102 -6.92 -2.15 5.53
C GLY A 102 -7.44 -1.93 6.95
N PHE A 103 -6.60 -1.36 7.80
CA PHE A 103 -6.99 -0.94 9.15
C PHE A 103 -6.89 0.58 9.28
N MET A 104 -7.85 1.18 9.96
CA MET A 104 -7.85 2.61 10.24
C MET A 104 -6.79 2.92 11.30
N ILE A 105 -5.90 3.86 11.00
CA ILE A 105 -4.80 4.29 11.88
C ILE A 105 -4.98 5.72 12.39
N GLY A 106 -6.02 6.43 11.96
CA GLY A 106 -6.34 7.76 12.45
C GLY A 106 -7.31 8.50 11.55
N TRP A 107 -7.36 9.82 11.71
CA TRP A 107 -8.15 10.73 10.89
C TRP A 107 -7.27 11.88 10.41
N LEU A 108 -7.40 12.22 9.13
CA LEU A 108 -6.85 13.42 8.53
C LEU A 108 -7.91 14.52 8.65
N PRO A 109 -7.65 15.64 9.37
CA PRO A 109 -8.63 16.72 9.50
C PRO A 109 -9.08 17.24 8.14
N ALA A 110 -10.39 17.36 7.95
CA ALA A 110 -10.95 18.02 6.79
C ALA A 110 -11.00 19.53 7.09
N MET A 111 -10.23 20.32 6.34
CA MET A 111 -10.36 21.77 6.37
C MET A 111 -11.55 22.18 5.52
N GLU A 112 -12.34 23.15 6.01
CA GLU A 112 -13.33 23.81 5.16
C GLU A 112 -12.56 24.59 4.09
N GLU A 113 -12.84 24.31 2.82
CA GLU A 113 -12.34 25.14 1.74
C GLU A 113 -12.98 26.52 1.90
N PRO A 114 -12.19 27.60 1.99
CA PRO A 114 -12.77 28.94 2.02
C PRO A 114 -13.63 29.11 0.77
N ALA A 115 -14.81 29.69 0.92
CA ALA A 115 -15.70 29.97 -0.20
C ALA A 115 -14.88 30.67 -1.29
N SER A 116 -14.75 30.01 -2.44
CA SER A 116 -14.06 30.58 -3.60
C SER A 116 -14.60 31.99 -3.81
N GLU A 117 -13.72 32.99 -3.87
CA GLU A 117 -14.14 34.33 -4.24
C GLU A 117 -14.83 34.21 -5.61
N THR A 118 -16.16 34.32 -5.61
CA THR A 118 -16.94 34.57 -6.81
C THR A 118 -16.38 35.85 -7.42
N HIS A 119 -15.53 35.71 -8.42
CA HIS A 119 -15.17 36.81 -9.30
C HIS A 119 -16.47 37.40 -9.84
N LYS A 120 -16.84 38.57 -9.30
CA LYS A 120 -17.87 39.45 -9.85
C LYS A 120 -17.27 40.30 -10.95
#